data_AF-A0A0U5JDH4-F1
#
_entry.id   AF-A0A0U5JDH4-F1
#
_cell.length_a   1.000
_cell.length_b   1.000
_cell.length_c   1.000
_cell.angle_alpha   90.00
_cell.angle_beta   90.00
_cell.angle_gamma   90.00
#
_symmetry.space_group_name_H-M   'P 1'
#
loop_
_entity.id
_entity.type
_entity.pdbx_description
1 polymer ?
#
loop_
_entity_poly.entity_id
_entity_poly.type
_entity_poly.pdbx_seq_one_letter_code
_entity_poly.pdbx_strand_id
1 'polypeptide(L)'
;MAPKLPAHEWLIISLLIIALLLLSFVTLIWRRDRLPPIQAQHELTTELVQVTVQGAVEQSGVYEMKKGCKFKELWALCRPLPDANLSRYKPNQFIRDGQLVIVPLKEYITVYLEGAVFPQGPLRVMKGTQVRELKGLVELFPNADREKLNKMRRLKDQEIIHIPLKNQSKPKGTPGSKKKRKESLRESIPD
;
A
#
# COMPACT_ATOMS: atom_id res chain seq x y z
N MET A 1 2.15 3.47 -90.95
CA MET A 1 1.09 4.35 -91.49
C MET A 1 0.17 4.72 -90.34
N ALA A 2 0.16 5.97 -89.91
CA ALA A 2 -0.73 6.41 -88.83
C ALA A 2 -2.15 6.63 -89.41
N PRO A 3 -3.20 6.02 -88.84
CA PRO A 3 -4.56 6.23 -89.31
C PRO A 3 -4.95 7.71 -89.10
N LYS A 4 -5.29 8.40 -90.19
CA LYS A 4 -5.86 9.76 -90.14
C LYS A 4 -7.35 9.64 -89.85
N LEU A 5 -7.72 9.81 -88.58
CA LEU A 5 -9.12 9.95 -88.18
C LEU A 5 -9.69 11.22 -88.83
N PRO A 6 -10.92 11.18 -89.35
CA PRO A 6 -11.56 12.35 -89.94
C PRO A 6 -11.77 13.45 -88.89
N ALA A 7 -11.76 14.72 -89.34
CA ALA A 7 -11.72 15.89 -88.45
C ALA A 7 -12.90 15.95 -87.46
N HIS A 8 -14.06 15.40 -87.81
CA HIS A 8 -15.23 15.38 -86.93
C HIS A 8 -15.05 14.43 -85.74
N GLU A 9 -14.32 13.32 -85.89
CA GLU A 9 -14.04 12.39 -84.79
C GLU A 9 -13.09 13.03 -83.75
N TRP A 10 -12.10 13.80 -84.19
CA TRP A 10 -11.23 14.58 -83.31
C TRP A 10 -11.99 15.63 -82.50
N LEU A 11 -13.00 16.25 -83.10
CA LEU A 11 -13.86 17.23 -82.43
C LEU A 11 -14.72 16.56 -81.35
N ILE A 12 -15.26 15.37 -81.62
CA ILE A 12 -16.00 14.58 -80.63
C ILE A 12 -15.10 14.18 -79.45
N ILE A 13 -13.88 13.72 -79.73
CA ILE A 13 -12.92 13.32 -78.69
C ILE A 13 -12.55 14.53 -77.82
N SER A 14 -12.27 15.70 -78.42
CA SER A 14 -11.91 16.90 -77.66
C SER A 14 -13.08 17.37 -76.77
N LEU A 15 -14.31 17.33 -77.28
CA LEU A 15 -15.51 17.69 -76.54
C LEU A 15 -15.74 16.76 -75.34
N LEU A 16 -15.50 15.45 -75.52
CA LEU A 16 -15.64 14.45 -74.47
C LEU A 16 -14.60 14.65 -73.35
N ILE A 17 -13.35 14.96 -73.72
CA ILE A 17 -12.28 15.26 -72.75
C ILE A 17 -12.63 16.52 -71.94
N ILE A 18 -13.10 17.57 -72.60
CA ILE A 18 -13.51 18.82 -71.94
C ILE A 18 -14.66 18.56 -70.97
N ALA A 19 -15.66 17.77 -71.37
CA ALA A 19 -16.79 17.41 -70.52
C ALA A 19 -16.35 16.63 -69.27
N LEU A 20 -15.42 15.67 -69.41
CA LEU A 20 -14.88 14.90 -68.27
C LEU A 20 -14.09 15.79 -67.30
N LEU A 21 -13.27 16.71 -67.82
CA LEU A 21 -12.52 17.65 -66.99
C LEU A 21 -13.46 18.59 -66.22
N LEU A 22 -14.52 19.07 -66.87
CA LEU A 22 -15.51 19.94 -66.26
C LEU A 22 -16.30 19.22 -65.17
N LEU A 23 -16.68 17.95 -65.39
CA LEU A 23 -17.34 17.12 -64.39
C LEU A 23 -16.44 16.85 -63.16
N SER A 24 -15.16 16.57 -63.39
CA SER A 24 -14.17 16.41 -62.33
C SER A 24 -13.99 17.69 -61.50
N PHE A 25 -13.95 18.84 -62.17
CA PHE A 25 -13.85 20.13 -61.50
C PHE A 25 -15.08 20.47 -60.66
N VAL A 26 -16.29 20.24 -61.20
CA VAL A 26 -17.56 20.45 -60.47
C VAL A 26 -17.64 19.53 -59.26
N THR A 27 -17.27 18.25 -59.40
CA THR A 27 -17.28 17.31 -58.27
C THR A 27 -16.27 17.69 -57.19
N LEU A 28 -15.10 18.25 -57.55
CA LEU A 28 -14.13 18.76 -56.59
C LEU A 28 -14.64 20.00 -55.84
N ILE A 29 -15.29 20.94 -56.54
CA ILE A 29 -15.88 22.12 -55.90
C ILE A 29 -17.00 21.70 -54.94
N TRP A 30 -17.90 20.83 -55.37
CA TRP A 30 -19.03 20.38 -54.56
C TRP A 30 -18.63 19.53 -53.35
N ARG A 31 -17.51 18.79 -53.43
CA ARG A 31 -17.00 18.00 -52.28
C ARG A 31 -16.28 18.85 -51.25
N ARG A 32 -15.86 20.07 -51.58
CA ARG A 32 -15.09 20.94 -50.68
C ARG A 32 -15.89 21.36 -49.44
N ASP A 33 -17.22 21.46 -49.57
CA ASP A 33 -18.12 21.84 -48.47
C ASP A 33 -18.54 20.65 -47.57
N ARG A 34 -18.14 19.42 -47.91
CA ARG A 34 -18.46 18.18 -47.18
C ARG A 34 -17.27 17.62 -46.41
N LEU A 35 -16.18 18.37 -46.28
CA LEU A 35 -15.11 17.95 -45.38
C LEU A 35 -15.59 18.18 -43.94
N PRO A 36 -15.68 17.13 -43.11
CA PRO A 36 -15.92 17.35 -41.69
C PRO A 36 -14.82 18.30 -41.19
N PRO A 37 -15.15 19.31 -40.36
CA PRO A 37 -14.12 20.09 -39.72
C PRO A 37 -13.17 19.10 -39.04
N ILE A 38 -11.86 19.23 -39.29
CA ILE A 38 -10.83 18.49 -38.59
C ILE A 38 -10.89 18.97 -37.14
N GLN A 39 -11.83 18.41 -36.37
CA GLN A 39 -11.89 18.54 -34.93
C GLN A 39 -10.86 17.59 -34.33
N ALA A 40 -9.60 17.71 -34.77
CA ALA A 40 -8.50 17.29 -33.93
C ALA A 40 -8.34 18.38 -32.87
N GLN A 41 -9.28 18.44 -31.93
CA GLN A 41 -8.96 18.99 -30.63
C GLN A 41 -7.90 18.05 -30.06
N HIS A 42 -6.63 18.35 -30.33
CA HIS A 42 -5.57 17.95 -29.43
C HIS A 42 -5.89 18.69 -28.13
N GLU A 43 -6.78 18.12 -27.33
CA GLU A 43 -6.85 18.45 -25.92
C GLU A 43 -5.41 18.33 -25.45
N LEU A 44 -4.83 19.48 -25.10
CA LEU A 44 -3.57 19.56 -24.37
C LEU A 44 -3.84 18.80 -23.09
N THR A 45 -3.66 17.48 -23.15
CA THR A 45 -3.96 16.52 -22.10
C THR A 45 -3.40 17.12 -20.85
N THR A 46 -4.29 17.54 -19.95
CA THR A 46 -3.91 18.29 -18.76
C THR A 46 -2.78 17.53 -18.09
N GLU A 47 -1.60 18.13 -18.04
CA GLU A 47 -0.43 17.56 -17.39
C GLU A 47 -0.63 17.44 -15.87
N LEU A 48 -1.80 17.83 -15.37
CA LEU A 48 -2.18 17.81 -13.97
C LEU A 48 -3.09 16.62 -13.67
N VAL A 49 -2.92 16.11 -12.46
CA VAL A 49 -3.56 14.94 -11.88
C VAL A 49 -4.11 15.40 -10.54
N GLN A 50 -5.39 15.13 -10.30
CA GLN A 50 -6.07 15.51 -9.08
C GLN A 50 -6.11 14.33 -8.10
N VAL A 51 -5.72 14.58 -6.85
CA VAL A 51 -5.56 13.55 -5.80
C VAL A 51 -6.24 14.03 -4.54
N THR A 52 -7.11 13.20 -3.96
CA THR A 52 -7.76 13.52 -2.68
C THR A 52 -7.04 12.82 -1.55
N VAL A 53 -6.57 13.57 -0.56
CA VAL A 53 -5.87 13.05 0.62
C VAL A 53 -6.73 13.25 1.87
N GLN A 54 -6.90 12.18 2.64
CA GLN A 54 -7.65 12.15 3.89
C GLN A 54 -6.89 11.37 4.98
N GLY A 55 -7.20 11.65 6.24
CA GLY A 55 -6.70 10.89 7.39
C GLY A 55 -5.58 11.58 8.17
N ALA A 56 -4.58 10.81 8.60
CA ALA A 56 -3.50 11.22 9.50
C ALA A 56 -2.42 12.07 8.79
N VAL A 57 -2.80 13.23 8.29
CA VAL A 57 -1.95 14.22 7.62
C VAL A 57 -2.19 15.59 8.22
N GLU A 58 -1.19 16.48 8.20
CA GLU A 58 -1.37 17.87 8.67
C GLU A 58 -2.35 18.62 7.79
N GLN A 59 -2.26 18.42 6.47
CA GLN A 59 -3.13 19.07 5.49
C GLN A 59 -3.86 17.99 4.69
N SER A 60 -5.17 17.90 4.92
CA SER A 60 -6.07 17.05 4.14
C SER A 60 -6.81 17.90 3.12
N GLY A 61 -7.20 17.29 2.01
CA GLY A 61 -7.86 18.01 0.91
C GLY A 61 -7.50 17.46 -0.45
N VAL A 62 -7.84 18.24 -1.46
CA VAL A 62 -7.60 17.91 -2.87
C VAL A 62 -6.33 18.62 -3.33
N TYR A 63 -5.44 17.86 -3.96
CA TYR A 63 -4.16 18.33 -4.48
C TYR A 63 -4.11 18.15 -5.98
N GLU A 64 -3.65 19.18 -6.68
CA GLU A 64 -3.33 19.12 -8.10
C GLU A 64 -1.83 18.97 -8.26
N MET A 65 -1.41 17.89 -8.91
CA MET A 65 0.00 17.51 -9.07
C MET A 65 0.31 17.20 -10.52
N LYS A 66 1.57 17.23 -10.91
CA LYS A 66 1.97 16.85 -12.28
C LYS A 66 1.74 15.37 -12.54
N LYS A 67 1.47 15.02 -13.79
CA LYS A 67 1.32 13.65 -14.25
C LYS A 67 2.64 12.91 -14.08
N GLY A 68 2.58 11.73 -13.47
CA GLY A 68 3.78 10.96 -13.13
C GLY A 68 4.43 11.38 -11.80
N CYS A 69 3.79 12.24 -11.01
CA CYS A 69 4.20 12.49 -9.62
C CYS A 69 4.17 11.20 -8.79
N LYS A 70 5.06 11.16 -7.79
CA LYS A 70 5.22 10.02 -6.87
C LYS A 70 4.64 10.35 -5.50
N PHE A 71 4.32 9.32 -4.72
CA PHE A 71 3.87 9.49 -3.33
C PHE A 71 4.86 10.29 -2.47
N LYS A 72 6.18 10.18 -2.72
CA LYS A 72 7.18 11.00 -2.03
C LYS A 72 6.91 12.51 -2.15
N GLU A 73 6.49 12.96 -3.32
CA GLU A 73 6.18 14.38 -3.57
C GLU A 73 4.87 14.76 -2.90
N LEU A 74 3.87 13.88 -2.94
CA LEU A 74 2.61 14.09 -2.22
C LEU A 74 2.82 14.23 -0.70
N TRP A 75 3.68 13.40 -0.10
CA TRP A 75 4.02 13.49 1.32
C TRP A 75 4.73 14.79 1.70
N ALA A 76 5.50 15.38 0.78
CA ALA A 76 6.11 16.68 1.01
C ALA A 76 5.07 17.81 1.11
N LEU A 77 3.95 17.66 0.38
CA LEU A 77 2.85 18.63 0.38
C LEU A 77 1.89 18.45 1.57
N CYS A 78 1.37 17.24 1.77
CA CYS A 78 0.35 17.00 2.81
C CYS A 78 0.93 16.81 4.22
N ARG A 79 2.25 16.59 4.35
CA ARG A 79 2.99 16.40 5.62
C ARG A 79 2.31 15.39 6.56
N PRO A 80 2.58 14.08 6.37
CA PRO A 80 2.03 13.05 7.24
C PRO A 80 2.41 13.27 8.71
N LEU A 81 1.47 13.02 9.62
CA LEU A 81 1.71 13.07 11.06
C LEU A 81 2.75 12.01 11.48
N PRO A 82 3.49 12.20 12.60
CA PRO A 82 4.43 11.20 13.09
C PRO A 82 3.75 9.86 13.44
N ASP A 83 2.48 9.94 13.83
CA ASP A 83 1.63 8.79 14.15
C ASP A 83 0.92 8.20 12.92
N ALA A 84 1.21 8.69 11.71
CA ALA A 84 0.65 8.17 10.48
C ALA A 84 1.27 6.82 10.10
N ASN A 85 0.44 5.89 9.64
CA ASN A 85 0.87 4.60 9.11
C ASN A 85 1.02 4.65 7.59
N LEU A 86 2.25 4.84 7.14
CA LEU A 86 2.61 4.92 5.72
C LEU A 86 2.97 3.56 5.10
N SER A 87 2.91 2.45 5.86
CA SER A 87 3.38 1.14 5.38
C SER A 87 2.63 0.61 4.15
N ARG A 88 1.41 1.12 3.89
CA ARG A 88 0.62 0.76 2.70
C ARG A 88 1.11 1.44 1.42
N TYR A 89 1.83 2.56 1.52
CA TYR A 89 2.19 3.40 0.39
C TYR A 89 3.69 3.36 0.12
N LYS A 90 4.08 2.96 -1.10
CA LYS A 90 5.48 2.95 -1.50
C LYS A 90 5.90 4.36 -1.96
N PRO A 91 6.99 4.96 -1.43
CA PRO A 91 7.37 6.33 -1.78
C PRO A 91 7.60 6.57 -3.29
N ASN A 92 8.08 5.54 -4.00
CA ASN A 92 8.39 5.61 -5.43
C ASN A 92 7.22 5.22 -6.34
N GLN A 93 6.06 4.89 -5.77
CA GLN A 93 4.87 4.55 -6.55
C GLN A 93 4.26 5.81 -7.16
N PHE A 94 3.82 5.68 -8.42
CA PHE A 94 3.15 6.74 -9.15
C PHE A 94 1.70 6.91 -8.69
N ILE A 95 1.25 8.16 -8.66
CA ILE A 95 -0.11 8.52 -8.31
C ILE A 95 -0.97 8.60 -9.58
N ARG A 96 -2.23 8.16 -9.48
CA ARG A 96 -3.21 8.19 -10.57
C ARG A 96 -4.18 9.34 -10.39
N ASP A 97 -4.79 9.73 -11.50
CA ASP A 97 -5.81 10.78 -11.51
C ASP A 97 -7.10 10.34 -10.83
N GLY A 98 -7.70 11.24 -10.06
CA GLY A 98 -8.84 10.97 -9.19
C GLY A 98 -8.57 10.02 -8.02
N GLN A 99 -7.30 9.75 -7.69
CA GLN A 99 -6.99 8.77 -6.65
C GLN A 99 -7.31 9.29 -5.24
N LEU A 100 -8.06 8.49 -4.48
CA LEU A 100 -8.29 8.71 -3.05
C LEU A 100 -7.19 8.04 -2.22
N VAL A 101 -6.48 8.85 -1.43
CA VAL A 101 -5.39 8.43 -0.55
C VAL A 101 -5.84 8.62 0.89
N ILE A 102 -6.08 7.51 1.60
CA ILE A 102 -6.48 7.52 3.01
C ILE A 102 -5.29 7.09 3.84
N VAL A 103 -4.77 7.99 4.65
CA VAL A 103 -3.63 7.73 5.54
C VAL A 103 -4.16 7.31 6.92
N PRO A 104 -4.06 6.04 7.33
CA PRO A 104 -4.52 5.61 8.64
C PRO A 104 -3.54 6.02 9.75
N LEU A 105 -4.03 6.11 10.99
CA LEU A 105 -3.18 6.24 12.18
C LEU A 105 -2.49 4.90 12.50
N LYS A 106 -1.32 4.97 13.15
CA LYS A 106 -0.65 3.84 13.76
C LYS A 106 -1.52 3.29 14.88
N GLU A 107 -1.68 1.98 14.90
CA GLU A 107 -2.38 1.30 15.99
C GLU A 107 -1.42 1.10 17.16
N TYR A 108 -1.89 1.42 18.37
CA TYR A 108 -1.16 1.21 19.62
C TYR A 108 -1.89 0.18 20.46
N ILE A 109 -1.13 -0.61 21.21
CA ILE A 109 -1.62 -1.55 22.21
C ILE A 109 -1.09 -1.14 23.58
N THR A 110 -1.81 -1.51 24.63
CA THR A 110 -1.39 -1.25 26.01
C THR A 110 -0.91 -2.55 26.62
N VAL A 111 0.32 -2.59 27.12
CA VAL A 111 0.87 -3.74 27.84
C VAL A 111 1.13 -3.37 29.29
N TYR A 112 0.94 -4.29 30.22
CA TYR A 112 1.15 -4.07 31.64
C TYR A 112 2.48 -4.68 32.07
N LEU A 113 3.38 -3.85 32.59
CA LEU A 113 4.71 -4.27 33.02
C LEU A 113 4.75 -4.43 34.54
N GLU A 114 5.18 -5.60 34.99
CA GLU A 114 5.30 -5.95 36.41
C GLU A 114 6.68 -6.50 36.74
N GLY A 115 7.13 -6.26 37.97
CA GLY A 115 8.35 -6.83 38.54
C GLY A 115 9.58 -5.91 38.43
N ALA A 116 10.73 -6.47 38.08
CA ALA A 116 12.02 -5.78 38.07
C ALA A 116 12.21 -4.88 36.82
N VAL A 117 11.34 -3.89 36.65
CA VAL A 117 11.32 -2.98 35.50
C VAL A 117 10.80 -1.59 35.90
N PHE A 118 11.28 -0.51 35.29
CA PHE A 118 10.81 0.87 35.51
C PHE A 118 10.56 1.61 34.17
N PRO A 119 9.41 2.29 34.01
CA PRO A 119 8.26 2.34 34.91
C PRO A 119 7.48 1.03 34.95
N GLN A 120 6.85 0.74 36.10
CA GLN A 120 5.85 -0.34 36.24
C GLN A 120 4.47 0.19 35.84
N GLY A 121 3.60 -0.69 35.34
CA GLY A 121 2.22 -0.36 34.97
C GLY A 121 1.98 -0.34 33.46
N PRO A 122 0.97 0.42 32.99
CA PRO A 122 0.57 0.43 31.58
C PRO A 122 1.59 1.17 30.71
N LEU A 123 2.12 0.47 29.72
CA LEU A 123 2.98 1.02 28.68
C LEU A 123 2.26 0.93 27.33
N ARG A 124 2.18 2.05 26.63
CA ARG A 124 1.60 2.13 25.30
C ARG A 124 2.68 1.90 24.25
N VAL A 125 2.54 0.84 23.45
CA VAL A 125 3.49 0.46 22.41
C VAL A 125 2.80 0.28 21.07
N MET A 126 3.56 0.31 19.97
CA MET A 126 2.98 0.09 18.65
C MET A 126 2.49 -1.35 18.48
N LYS A 127 1.38 -1.52 17.76
CA LYS A 127 0.87 -2.86 17.46
C LYS A 127 1.90 -3.63 16.62
N GLY A 128 2.19 -4.85 17.07
CA GLY A 128 3.21 -5.70 16.42
C GLY A 128 4.62 -5.55 16.98
N THR A 129 4.84 -4.64 17.94
CA THR A 129 6.08 -4.57 18.73
C THR A 129 6.41 -5.93 19.34
N GLN A 130 7.69 -6.30 19.28
CA GLN A 130 8.17 -7.57 19.84
C GLN A 130 8.57 -7.41 21.30
N VAL A 131 8.51 -8.50 22.07
CA VAL A 131 8.94 -8.50 23.49
C VAL A 131 10.39 -8.00 23.63
N ARG A 132 11.28 -8.33 22.69
CA ARG A 132 12.68 -7.89 22.70
C ARG A 132 12.85 -6.37 22.56
N GLU A 133 11.92 -5.71 21.87
CA GLU A 133 11.97 -4.27 21.62
C GLU A 133 11.62 -3.46 22.86
N LEU A 134 10.94 -4.08 23.85
CA LEU A 134 10.67 -3.45 25.15
C LEU A 134 11.95 -3.04 25.89
N LYS A 135 13.08 -3.69 25.62
CA LYS A 135 14.38 -3.32 26.22
C LYS A 135 14.82 -1.91 25.87
N GLY A 136 14.42 -1.39 24.71
CA GLY A 136 14.74 -0.02 24.29
C GLY A 136 13.73 1.01 24.79
N LEU A 137 12.59 0.58 25.33
CA LEU A 137 11.51 1.44 25.79
C LEU A 137 11.44 1.56 27.31
N VAL A 138 12.13 0.69 28.03
CA VAL A 138 11.96 0.53 29.47
C VAL A 138 13.30 0.26 30.16
N GLU A 139 13.48 0.82 31.35
CA GLU A 139 14.67 0.63 32.16
C GLU A 139 14.56 -0.64 32.99
N LEU A 140 15.57 -1.52 32.89
CA LEU A 140 15.64 -2.75 33.67
C LEU A 140 16.53 -2.54 34.88
N PHE A 141 16.06 -2.97 36.05
CA PHE A 141 16.91 -3.00 37.23
C PHE A 141 18.12 -3.93 37.01
N PRO A 142 19.28 -3.67 37.67
CA PRO A 142 20.49 -4.47 37.48
C PRO A 142 20.30 -5.95 37.82
N ASN A 143 19.34 -6.25 38.70
CA ASN A 143 19.01 -7.60 39.16
C ASN A 143 17.86 -8.25 38.35
N ALA A 144 17.40 -7.63 37.25
CA ALA A 144 16.29 -8.16 36.44
C ALA A 144 16.71 -9.35 35.56
N ASP A 145 15.82 -10.33 35.44
CA ASP A 145 16.00 -11.45 34.52
C ASP A 145 15.77 -11.02 33.05
N ARG A 146 16.85 -10.97 32.27
CA ARG A 146 16.84 -10.53 30.87
C ARG A 146 16.38 -11.63 29.90
N GLU A 147 16.31 -12.89 30.33
CA GLU A 147 16.01 -14.02 29.45
C GLU A 147 14.56 -13.98 28.95
N LYS A 148 13.62 -13.61 29.83
CA LYS A 148 12.20 -13.50 29.45
C LYS A 148 11.94 -12.46 28.37
N LEU A 149 12.78 -11.42 28.30
CA LEU A 149 12.67 -10.36 27.31
C LEU A 149 13.30 -10.70 25.96
N ASN A 150 14.08 -11.79 25.85
CA ASN A 150 14.70 -12.19 24.58
C ASN A 150 13.77 -12.96 23.63
N LYS A 151 12.53 -13.23 24.05
CA LYS A 151 11.60 -14.02 23.25
C LYS A 151 11.20 -13.29 21.97
N MET A 152 11.38 -13.93 20.81
CA MET A 152 10.94 -13.43 19.51
C MET A 152 9.44 -13.68 19.31
N ARG A 153 8.61 -12.99 20.09
CA ARG A 153 7.15 -13.02 19.95
C ARG A 153 6.58 -11.60 19.95
N ARG A 154 5.44 -11.43 19.28
CA ARG A 154 4.66 -10.19 19.27
C ARG A 154 3.85 -10.05 20.56
N LEU A 155 3.75 -8.82 21.03
CA LEU A 155 2.92 -8.45 22.16
C LEU A 155 1.44 -8.46 21.78
N LYS A 156 0.59 -8.84 22.73
CA LYS A 156 -0.87 -8.73 22.61
C LYS A 156 -1.36 -7.52 23.39
N ASP A 157 -2.52 -7.01 22.99
CA ASP A 157 -3.17 -5.94 23.74
C ASP A 157 -3.60 -6.44 25.12
N GLN A 158 -3.43 -5.58 26.13
CA GLN A 158 -3.68 -5.84 27.55
C GLN A 158 -2.84 -7.00 28.15
N GLU A 159 -1.75 -7.38 27.50
CA GLU A 159 -0.88 -8.44 28.00
C GLU A 159 -0.07 -8.01 29.23
N ILE A 160 -0.04 -8.85 30.28
CA ILE A 160 0.77 -8.63 31.48
C ILE A 160 2.12 -9.35 31.31
N ILE A 161 3.21 -8.60 31.43
CA ILE A 161 4.58 -9.11 31.32
C ILE A 161 5.26 -9.00 32.67
N HIS A 162 5.41 -10.15 33.33
CA HIS A 162 6.11 -10.24 34.61
C HIS A 162 7.60 -10.54 34.43
N ILE A 163 8.45 -9.58 34.80
CA ILE A 163 9.91 -9.65 34.78
C ILE A 163 10.41 -9.95 36.21
N PRO A 164 10.82 -11.18 36.53
CA PRO A 164 11.29 -11.51 37.87
C PRO A 164 12.71 -10.99 38.11
N LEU A 165 13.11 -10.96 39.39
CA LEU A 165 14.50 -10.79 39.80
C LEU A 165 15.29 -12.09 39.52
N LYS A 166 16.55 -11.94 39.10
CA LYS A 166 17.48 -13.03 38.72
C LYS A 166 17.63 -14.11 39.79
N ASN A 167 17.43 -13.77 41.07
CA ASN A 167 17.56 -14.67 42.21
C ASN A 167 16.27 -15.40 42.62
N GLN A 168 15.14 -15.17 41.92
CA GLN A 168 13.87 -15.87 42.17
C GLN A 168 13.49 -16.84 41.04
N SER A 169 14.46 -17.28 40.22
CA SER A 169 14.24 -18.43 39.36
C SER A 169 14.08 -19.67 40.24
N LYS A 170 12.81 -20.05 40.47
CA LYS A 170 12.27 -21.25 41.13
C LYS A 170 13.34 -22.26 41.64
N PRO A 171 13.34 -22.66 42.94
CA PRO A 171 14.05 -23.87 43.33
C PRO A 171 13.57 -25.03 42.44
N LYS A 172 14.51 -25.63 41.69
CA LYS A 172 14.26 -26.84 40.91
C LYS A 172 13.59 -27.86 41.85
N GLY A 173 12.40 -28.31 41.47
CA GLY A 173 11.62 -29.25 42.26
C GLY A 173 12.46 -30.44 42.70
N THR A 174 12.46 -30.69 44.00
CA THR A 174 12.93 -31.93 44.60
C THR A 174 12.21 -33.10 43.90
N PRO A 175 12.92 -34.10 43.34
CA PRO A 175 12.25 -35.27 42.79
C PRO A 175 11.52 -35.98 43.93
N GLY A 176 10.19 -35.99 43.86
CA GLY A 176 9.33 -36.67 44.80
C GLY A 176 9.65 -38.16 44.87
N SER A 177 10.18 -38.58 46.01
CA SER A 177 9.72 -39.71 46.82
C SER A 177 8.66 -40.60 46.12
N LYS A 178 9.12 -41.62 45.38
CA LYS A 178 8.28 -42.76 45.00
C LYS A 178 8.11 -43.63 46.25
N LYS A 179 7.04 -43.36 47.00
CA LYS A 179 6.57 -44.22 48.11
C LYS A 179 6.01 -45.52 47.53
N LYS A 180 6.87 -46.54 47.44
CA LYS A 180 6.54 -47.93 47.09
C LYS A 180 5.77 -48.54 48.27
N ARG A 181 4.44 -48.62 48.18
CA ARG A 181 3.62 -49.45 49.09
C ARG A 181 2.39 -49.97 48.36
N LYS A 182 2.52 -51.15 47.77
CA LYS A 182 1.42 -52.06 47.42
C LYS A 182 2.00 -53.46 47.23
N GLU A 183 2.16 -54.17 48.34
CA GLU A 183 2.38 -55.62 48.36
C GLU A 183 1.86 -56.13 49.72
N SER A 184 0.60 -56.58 49.72
CA SER A 184 -0.06 -57.39 50.74
C SER A 184 -1.56 -57.41 50.43
N LEU A 185 -1.95 -58.08 49.35
CA LEU A 185 -3.31 -58.62 49.19
C LEU A 185 -3.31 -59.66 48.08
N ARG A 186 -2.82 -60.86 48.40
CA ARG A 186 -3.11 -62.14 47.72
C ARG A 186 -2.38 -63.25 48.48
N GLU A 187 -3.18 -64.07 49.15
CA GLU A 187 -2.94 -65.31 49.91
C GLU A 187 -3.70 -65.11 51.23
N SER A 188 -4.74 -65.86 51.57
CA SER A 188 -5.23 -67.14 51.09
C SER A 188 -6.68 -67.28 51.55
N ILE A 189 -7.54 -67.79 50.68
CA ILE A 189 -8.88 -68.28 51.00
C ILE A 189 -8.70 -69.68 51.59
N PRO A 190 -9.26 -70.01 52.76
CA PRO A 190 -9.58 -71.39 53.12
C PRO A 190 -11.07 -71.66 52.91
N ASP A 191 -11.32 -72.77 52.22
CA ASP A 191 -12.49 -73.66 52.14
C ASP A 191 -13.85 -73.22 52.73
#